data_AF-E8WRN1-F1
#
_entry.id   AF-E8WRN1-F1
#
_cell.length_a   1.000
_cell.length_b   1.000
_cell.length_c   1.000
_cell.angle_alpha   90.00
_cell.angle_beta   90.00
_cell.angle_gamma   90.00
#
_symmetry.space_group_name_H-M   'P 1'
#
loop_
_entity.id
_entity.type
_entity.pdbx_description
1 polymer ?
#
loop_
_entity_poly.entity_id
_entity_poly.type
_entity_poly.pdbx_seq_one_letter_code
_entity_poly.pdbx_strand_id
1 'polypeptide(L)'
;MMHPLTAGAGFALLFLTCASSLFAFDATSCELKVREGFRFYDISGENLDDLKEQIRLNGTKWTDGKVYSAMTNWDIHYKYEVARQDGRYSVKSVATRVDILYHMPRLNQATCTPDLAGIWSNYLTQLQKHEFGHKDLAVKTASEVNEMFVTLPSFSTEEELAAEITRRTGEKFQRLKEIQVEYDHDTRHGETQGAILVAGKQ
;
A
#
# COMPACT_ATOMS: atom_id res chain seq x y z
N MET A 1 2.70 91.89 20.21
CA MET A 1 1.40 91.22 19.95
C MET A 1 1.03 91.47 18.50
N MET A 2 1.01 90.42 17.68
CA MET A 2 0.29 90.27 16.40
C MET A 2 0.82 88.98 15.74
N HIS A 3 -0.01 87.95 15.66
CA HIS A 3 0.08 86.87 14.66
C HIS A 3 -0.46 87.44 13.32
N PRO A 4 -0.11 86.94 12.11
CA PRO A 4 -0.52 85.57 11.71
C PRO A 4 0.19 84.84 10.53
N LEU A 5 -0.19 83.55 10.40
CA LEU A 5 -0.52 82.75 9.20
C LEU A 5 0.57 82.23 8.20
N THR A 6 0.78 80.90 8.30
CA THR A 6 0.65 79.81 7.28
C THR A 6 1.32 79.89 5.91
N ALA A 7 2.05 78.83 5.56
CA ALA A 7 1.79 77.99 4.38
C ALA A 7 2.57 76.66 4.48
N GLY A 8 1.89 75.54 4.25
CA GLY A 8 2.46 74.19 4.23
C GLY A 8 2.99 73.79 2.85
N ALA A 9 3.86 72.79 2.83
CA ALA A 9 4.20 72.01 1.63
C ALA A 9 4.29 70.54 2.02
N GLY A 10 3.42 69.72 1.41
CA GLY A 10 3.33 68.28 1.65
C GLY A 10 4.44 67.50 0.96
N PHE A 11 4.85 66.40 1.58
CA PHE A 11 5.63 65.35 0.94
C PHE A 11 4.72 64.15 0.69
N ALA A 12 4.60 63.77 -0.58
CA ALA A 12 3.88 62.58 -1.02
C ALA A 12 4.70 61.33 -0.67
N LEU A 13 4.09 60.37 0.03
CA LEU A 13 4.65 59.04 0.21
C LEU A 13 4.10 58.13 -0.90
N LEU A 14 4.97 57.75 -1.85
CA LEU A 14 4.66 56.74 -2.86
C LEU A 14 4.85 55.35 -2.22
N PHE A 15 3.77 54.68 -1.84
CA PHE A 15 3.83 53.26 -1.48
C PHE A 15 3.74 52.42 -2.75
N LEU A 16 4.87 51.88 -3.20
CA LEU A 16 4.90 50.84 -4.23
C LEU A 16 4.53 49.50 -3.57
N THR A 17 3.25 49.16 -3.52
CA THR A 17 2.84 47.81 -3.11
C THR A 17 3.00 46.88 -4.30
N CYS A 18 4.10 46.11 -4.34
CA CYS A 18 4.19 44.90 -5.15
C CYS A 18 3.11 43.92 -4.65
N ALA A 19 1.94 43.94 -5.29
CA ALA A 19 0.93 42.91 -5.14
C ALA A 19 1.50 41.61 -5.70
N SER A 20 2.16 40.84 -4.83
CA SER A 20 2.55 39.48 -5.12
C SER A 20 1.29 38.64 -5.02
N SER A 21 0.64 38.39 -6.17
CA SER A 21 -0.44 37.42 -6.28
C SER A 21 0.12 36.05 -5.88
N LEU A 22 -0.07 35.67 -4.62
CA LEU A 22 0.11 34.30 -4.16
C LEU A 22 -0.97 33.48 -4.86
N PHE A 23 -0.62 32.86 -5.98
CA PHE A 23 -1.42 31.77 -6.53
C PHE A 23 -1.37 30.64 -5.51
N ALA A 24 -2.41 30.54 -4.67
CA ALA A 24 -2.66 29.36 -3.88
C ALA A 24 -3.02 28.24 -4.86
N PHE A 25 -2.04 27.43 -5.25
CA PHE A 25 -2.30 26.14 -5.85
C PHE A 25 -2.95 25.29 -4.76
N ASP A 26 -4.22 24.95 -4.94
CA ASP A 26 -4.91 23.97 -4.10
C ASP A 26 -4.16 22.64 -4.29
N ALA A 27 -3.39 22.24 -3.29
CA ALA A 27 -2.62 21.00 -3.36
C ALA A 27 -3.60 19.82 -3.48
N THR A 28 -3.33 18.91 -4.41
CA THR A 28 -4.11 17.68 -4.55
C THR A 28 -4.09 16.92 -3.24
N SER A 29 -5.27 16.75 -2.61
CA SER A 29 -5.35 16.00 -1.35
C SER A 29 -5.29 14.51 -1.62
N CYS A 30 -4.63 13.77 -0.72
CA CYS A 30 -4.33 12.37 -0.93
C CYS A 30 -4.52 11.58 0.37
N GLU A 31 -5.30 10.50 0.30
CA GLU A 31 -5.51 9.56 1.41
C GLU A 31 -5.10 8.14 0.99
N LEU A 32 -4.45 7.41 1.91
CA LEU A 32 -4.20 5.98 1.80
C LEU A 32 -4.70 5.27 3.06
N LYS A 33 -5.62 4.31 2.89
CA LYS A 33 -6.13 3.45 3.96
C LYS A 33 -5.71 2.00 3.71
N VAL A 34 -5.28 1.30 4.75
CA VAL A 34 -5.01 -0.13 4.71
C VAL A 34 -5.99 -0.86 5.63
N ARG A 35 -6.58 -1.95 5.13
CA ARG A 35 -7.43 -2.86 5.90
C ARG A 35 -6.83 -4.25 5.84
N GLU A 36 -6.59 -4.84 7.00
CA GLU A 36 -6.00 -6.16 7.11
C GLU A 36 -7.00 -7.13 7.77
N GLY A 37 -7.02 -8.37 7.30
CA GLY A 37 -7.84 -9.44 7.86
C GLY A 37 -7.14 -10.79 7.77
N PHE A 38 -7.58 -11.73 8.61
CA PHE A 38 -7.05 -13.09 8.64
C PHE A 38 -8.15 -14.12 8.40
N ARG A 39 -7.78 -15.20 7.73
CA ARG A 39 -8.51 -16.46 7.63
C ARG A 39 -7.57 -17.57 8.07
N PHE A 40 -8.03 -18.37 9.01
CA PHE A 40 -7.24 -19.47 9.55
C PHE A 40 -7.82 -20.81 9.11
N TYR A 41 -6.94 -21.75 8.80
CA TYR A 41 -7.27 -23.16 8.78
C TYR A 41 -6.53 -23.85 9.93
N ASP A 42 -7.24 -24.70 10.65
CA ASP A 42 -6.68 -25.37 11.83
C ASP A 42 -5.88 -26.61 11.42
N ILE A 43 -4.76 -26.83 12.10
CA ILE A 43 -3.92 -28.03 11.97
C ILE A 43 -3.65 -28.63 13.36
N SER A 44 -3.42 -29.93 13.40
CA SER A 44 -3.11 -30.69 14.63
C SER A 44 -2.13 -31.81 14.33
N GLY A 45 -1.28 -32.16 15.28
CA GLY A 45 -0.31 -33.25 15.09
C GLY A 45 0.63 -33.39 16.28
N GLU A 46 1.17 -34.59 16.45
CA GLU A 46 2.08 -34.94 17.55
C GLU A 46 3.55 -34.86 17.11
N ASN A 47 3.80 -34.88 15.79
CA ASN A 47 5.12 -34.79 15.19
C ASN A 47 5.13 -33.86 13.95
N LEU A 48 6.32 -33.64 13.39
CA LEU A 48 6.52 -32.73 12.26
C LEU A 48 5.82 -33.18 10.97
N ASP A 49 5.78 -34.50 10.73
CA ASP A 49 5.17 -35.06 9.53
C ASP A 49 3.65 -34.92 9.57
N ASP A 50 3.04 -35.05 10.75
CA ASP A 50 1.61 -34.75 10.94
C ASP A 50 1.29 -33.30 10.55
N LEU A 51 2.10 -32.33 11.00
CA LEU A 51 1.86 -30.91 10.67
C LEU A 51 2.02 -30.65 9.16
N LYS A 52 3.03 -31.24 8.52
CA LYS A 52 3.23 -31.14 7.07
C LYS A 52 2.06 -31.75 6.30
N GLU A 53 1.56 -32.89 6.74
CA GLU A 53 0.41 -33.54 6.12
C GLU A 53 -0.87 -32.71 6.30
N GLN A 54 -1.11 -32.16 7.48
CA GLN A 54 -2.24 -31.25 7.70
C GLN A 54 -2.17 -30.00 6.82
N ILE A 55 -0.98 -29.40 6.65
CA ILE A 55 -0.78 -28.28 5.71
C ILE A 55 -1.08 -28.73 4.28
N ARG A 56 -0.59 -29.90 3.85
CA ARG A 56 -0.83 -30.43 2.51
C ARG A 56 -2.32 -30.66 2.23
N LEU A 57 -3.09 -31.07 3.24
CA LEU A 57 -4.53 -31.34 3.14
C LEU A 57 -5.39 -30.08 3.21
N ASN A 58 -5.06 -29.17 4.12
CA ASN A 58 -5.92 -28.03 4.50
C ASN A 58 -5.42 -26.68 4.00
N GLY A 59 -4.19 -26.60 3.51
CA GLY A 59 -3.57 -25.39 3.00
C GLY A 59 -4.25 -24.82 1.77
N THR A 60 -3.73 -23.70 1.28
CA THR A 60 -4.37 -22.95 0.20
C THR A 60 -3.99 -23.53 -1.15
N LYS A 61 -4.97 -24.06 -1.88
CA LYS A 61 -4.77 -24.54 -3.26
C LYS A 61 -4.65 -23.37 -4.22
N TRP A 62 -3.67 -23.44 -5.11
CA TRP A 62 -3.45 -22.41 -6.13
C TRP A 62 -3.65 -22.96 -7.56
N THR A 63 -3.60 -22.05 -8.53
CA THR A 63 -3.87 -22.35 -9.95
C THR A 63 -2.81 -23.22 -10.61
N ASP A 64 -1.61 -23.31 -10.03
CA ASP A 64 -0.53 -24.21 -10.45
C ASP A 64 -0.70 -25.66 -9.94
N GLY A 65 -1.79 -25.94 -9.21
CA GLY A 65 -2.08 -27.24 -8.62
C GLY A 65 -1.32 -27.54 -7.33
N LYS A 66 -0.49 -26.62 -6.83
CA LYS A 66 0.21 -26.76 -5.54
C LYS A 66 -0.68 -26.31 -4.38
N VAL A 67 -0.28 -26.76 -3.18
CA VAL A 67 -0.85 -26.34 -1.92
C VAL A 67 0.19 -25.52 -1.17
N TYR A 68 -0.15 -24.28 -0.85
CA TYR A 68 0.69 -23.36 -0.12
C TYR A 68 0.28 -23.31 1.35
N SER A 69 1.27 -23.17 2.22
CA SER A 69 1.06 -23.10 3.67
C SER A 69 0.39 -21.79 4.08
N ALA A 70 0.70 -20.69 3.41
CA ALA A 70 0.00 -19.43 3.57
C ALA A 70 -0.16 -18.73 2.22
N MET A 71 -0.96 -17.67 2.23
CA MET A 71 -1.18 -16.83 1.07
C MET A 71 -1.69 -15.47 1.50
N THR A 72 -1.25 -14.42 0.80
CA THR A 72 -1.74 -13.06 0.98
C THR A 72 -2.52 -12.61 -0.25
N ASN A 73 -3.83 -12.44 -0.09
CA ASN A 73 -4.63 -11.72 -1.08
C ASN A 73 -4.52 -10.22 -0.83
N TRP A 74 -4.40 -9.45 -1.92
CA TRP A 74 -4.42 -8.01 -1.90
C TRP A 74 -5.39 -7.49 -2.97
N ASP A 75 -6.08 -6.41 -2.66
CA ASP A 75 -6.90 -5.65 -3.61
C ASP A 75 -6.68 -4.15 -3.37
N ILE A 76 -6.46 -3.39 -4.45
CA ILE A 76 -6.20 -1.95 -4.40
C ILE A 76 -7.33 -1.24 -5.13
N HIS A 77 -8.03 -0.38 -4.40
CA HIS A 77 -9.09 0.46 -4.93
C HIS A 77 -8.71 1.92 -4.80
N TYR A 78 -9.06 2.73 -5.80
CA TYR A 78 -8.91 4.16 -5.72
C TYR A 78 -10.17 4.87 -6.23
N LYS A 79 -10.38 6.08 -5.74
CA LYS A 79 -11.38 7.03 -6.24
C LYS A 79 -10.73 8.41 -6.29
N TYR A 80 -11.10 9.21 -7.28
CA TYR A 80 -10.57 10.56 -7.45
C TYR A 80 -11.68 11.55 -7.81
N GLU A 81 -11.45 12.81 -7.49
CA GLU A 81 -12.27 13.93 -7.93
C GLU A 81 -11.50 14.78 -8.95
N VAL A 82 -12.21 15.34 -9.91
CA VAL A 82 -11.65 16.19 -10.97
C VAL A 82 -11.96 17.66 -10.68
N ALA A 83 -10.96 18.53 -10.85
CA ALA A 83 -11.14 19.97 -10.90
C ALA A 83 -11.06 20.46 -12.34
N ARG A 84 -11.80 21.53 -12.64
CA ARG A 84 -11.71 22.25 -13.91
C ARG A 84 -11.32 23.69 -13.65
N GLN A 85 -10.18 24.11 -14.22
CA GLN A 85 -9.66 25.47 -14.10
C GLN A 85 -9.13 25.92 -15.46
N ASP A 86 -9.51 27.13 -15.89
CA ASP A 86 -9.07 27.74 -17.16
C ASP A 86 -9.25 26.82 -18.39
N GLY A 87 -10.34 26.06 -18.41
CA GLY A 87 -10.65 25.12 -19.48
C GLY A 87 -9.85 23.82 -19.45
N ARG A 88 -9.02 23.59 -18.43
CA ARG A 88 -8.22 22.37 -18.24
C ARG A 88 -8.77 21.50 -17.10
N TYR A 89 -8.50 20.21 -17.16
CA TYR A 89 -8.95 19.19 -16.20
C TYR A 89 -7.76 18.62 -15.43
N SER A 90 -7.84 18.57 -14.10
CA SER A 90 -6.80 18.00 -13.24
C SER A 90 -7.39 17.20 -12.08
N VAL A 91 -6.57 16.41 -11.41
CA VAL A 91 -6.99 15.66 -10.22
C VAL A 91 -7.01 16.61 -9.02
N LYS A 92 -8.17 16.73 -8.39
CA LYS A 92 -8.37 17.55 -7.19
C LYS A 92 -8.03 16.78 -5.91
N SER A 93 -8.47 15.53 -5.85
CA SER A 93 -8.28 14.68 -4.68
C SER A 93 -8.24 13.21 -5.10
N VAL A 94 -7.56 12.40 -4.30
CA VAL A 94 -7.54 10.94 -4.44
C VAL A 94 -7.66 10.27 -3.08
N ALA A 95 -8.43 9.19 -3.03
CA ALA A 95 -8.51 8.28 -1.90
C ALA A 95 -8.24 6.85 -2.38
N THR A 96 -7.19 6.25 -1.85
CA THR A 96 -6.78 4.88 -2.15
C THR A 96 -6.96 3.99 -0.92
N ARG A 97 -7.37 2.74 -1.16
CA ARG A 97 -7.58 1.72 -0.14
C ARG A 97 -6.95 0.41 -0.57
N VAL A 98 -6.17 -0.19 0.33
CA VAL A 98 -5.62 -1.53 0.17
C VAL A 98 -6.33 -2.47 1.13
N ASP A 99 -6.96 -3.51 0.59
CA ASP A 99 -7.50 -4.62 1.37
C ASP A 99 -6.54 -5.79 1.33
N ILE A 100 -6.19 -6.33 2.48
CA ILE A 100 -5.28 -7.46 2.66
C ILE A 100 -6.02 -8.58 3.39
N LEU A 101 -5.95 -9.80 2.87
CA LEU A 101 -6.45 -11.00 3.53
C LEU A 101 -5.36 -12.06 3.58
N TYR A 102 -4.93 -12.40 4.79
CA TYR A 102 -3.96 -13.47 5.04
C TYR A 102 -4.67 -14.79 5.26
N HIS A 103 -4.26 -15.82 4.54
CA HIS A 103 -4.64 -17.21 4.75
C HIS A 103 -3.50 -17.90 5.51
N MET A 104 -3.72 -18.25 6.77
CA MET A 104 -2.65 -18.72 7.66
C MET A 104 -3.03 -20.04 8.35
N PRO A 105 -2.06 -20.95 8.59
CA PRO A 105 -2.30 -22.09 9.44
C PRO A 105 -2.39 -21.66 10.91
N ARG A 106 -3.24 -22.34 11.69
CA ARG A 106 -3.31 -22.21 13.13
C ARG A 106 -3.17 -23.57 13.80
N LEU A 107 -2.10 -23.72 14.58
CA LEU A 107 -1.85 -24.96 15.31
C LEU A 107 -2.79 -25.09 16.51
N ASN A 108 -3.47 -26.23 16.61
CA ASN A 108 -4.18 -26.64 17.81
C ASN A 108 -3.18 -27.12 18.88
N GLN A 109 -2.90 -26.25 19.84
CA GLN A 109 -1.95 -26.48 20.92
C GLN A 109 -2.31 -27.67 21.82
N ALA A 110 -3.59 -28.06 21.90
CA ALA A 110 -4.01 -29.19 22.74
C ALA A 110 -3.44 -30.54 22.29
N THR A 111 -3.03 -30.64 21.03
CA THR A 111 -2.50 -31.87 20.41
C THR A 111 -1.00 -31.86 20.21
N CYS A 112 -0.32 -30.76 20.54
CA CYS A 112 1.07 -30.52 20.17
C CYS A 112 2.01 -30.70 21.37
N THR A 113 3.15 -31.38 21.15
CA THR A 113 4.21 -31.46 22.16
C THR A 113 4.93 -30.11 22.33
N PRO A 114 5.51 -29.80 23.51
CA PRO A 114 6.20 -28.52 23.71
C PRO A 114 7.33 -28.24 22.71
N ASP A 115 8.12 -29.26 22.36
CA ASP A 115 9.21 -29.13 21.38
C ASP A 115 8.69 -28.80 19.99
N LEU A 116 7.60 -29.45 19.56
CA LEU A 116 6.95 -29.19 18.29
C LEU A 116 6.29 -27.80 18.26
N ALA A 117 5.74 -27.34 19.40
CA ALA A 117 5.19 -26.00 19.52
C ALA A 117 6.26 -24.91 19.33
N GLY A 118 7.49 -25.14 19.82
CA GLY A 118 8.63 -24.26 19.60
C GLY A 118 9.04 -24.18 18.13
N ILE A 119 9.18 -25.34 17.47
CA ILE A 119 9.47 -25.43 16.01
C ILE A 119 8.38 -24.71 15.21
N TRP A 120 7.11 -24.96 15.56
CA TRP A 120 5.95 -24.33 14.92
C TRP A 120 5.98 -22.80 15.06
N SER A 121 6.24 -22.29 16.27
CA SER A 121 6.27 -20.85 16.53
C SER A 121 7.36 -20.13 15.72
N ASN A 122 8.54 -20.72 15.61
CA ASN A 122 9.60 -20.18 14.76
C ASN A 122 9.20 -20.17 13.28
N TYR A 123 8.68 -21.30 12.78
CA TYR A 123 8.19 -21.41 11.41
C TYR A 123 7.10 -20.36 11.11
N LEU A 124 6.07 -20.26 11.97
CA LEU A 124 4.95 -19.35 11.77
C LEU A 124 5.40 -17.89 11.76
N THR A 125 6.38 -17.53 12.58
CA THR A 125 6.94 -16.16 12.62
C THR A 125 7.59 -15.80 11.27
N GLN A 126 8.39 -16.70 10.70
CA GLN A 126 9.03 -16.46 9.40
C GLN A 126 8.02 -16.51 8.24
N LEU A 127 7.01 -17.39 8.34
CA LEU A 127 5.92 -17.44 7.37
C LEU A 127 5.12 -16.12 7.38
N GLN A 128 4.76 -15.61 8.56
CA GLN A 128 4.10 -14.30 8.69
C GLN A 128 4.93 -13.16 8.12
N LYS A 129 6.25 -13.19 8.35
CA LYS A 129 7.17 -12.21 7.75
C LYS A 129 7.14 -12.25 6.22
N HIS A 130 7.11 -13.45 5.64
CA HIS A 130 6.99 -13.62 4.19
C HIS A 130 5.69 -13.00 3.66
N GLU A 131 4.54 -13.37 4.27
CA GLU A 131 3.22 -12.86 3.92
C GLU A 131 3.09 -11.34 4.07
N PHE A 132 3.70 -10.76 5.10
CA PHE A 132 3.70 -9.31 5.29
C PHE A 132 4.51 -8.57 4.21
N GLY A 133 5.53 -9.22 3.63
CA GLY A 133 6.22 -8.66 2.47
C GLY A 133 5.30 -8.48 1.27
N HIS A 134 4.39 -9.43 1.01
CA HIS A 134 3.37 -9.29 -0.05
C HIS A 134 2.45 -8.09 0.21
N LYS A 135 2.02 -7.87 1.46
CA LYS A 135 1.30 -6.64 1.84
C LYS A 135 2.14 -5.42 1.52
N ASP A 136 3.40 -5.37 1.97
CA ASP A 136 4.22 -4.18 1.88
C ASP A 136 4.43 -3.76 0.41
N LEU A 137 4.54 -4.72 -0.51
CA LEU A 137 4.58 -4.45 -1.96
C LEU A 137 3.27 -3.83 -2.48
N ALA A 138 2.12 -4.32 -2.03
CA ALA A 138 0.81 -3.77 -2.41
C ALA A 138 0.62 -2.34 -1.84
N VAL A 139 0.96 -2.12 -0.57
CA VAL A 139 0.87 -0.81 0.09
C VAL A 139 1.83 0.19 -0.56
N LYS A 140 3.05 -0.22 -0.87
CA LYS A 140 4.01 0.61 -1.60
C LYS A 140 3.47 1.03 -2.96
N THR A 141 2.91 0.09 -3.73
CA THR A 141 2.31 0.39 -5.04
C THR A 141 1.13 1.36 -4.90
N ALA A 142 0.28 1.18 -3.88
CA ALA A 142 -0.82 2.10 -3.61
C ALA A 142 -0.32 3.53 -3.29
N SER A 143 0.80 3.66 -2.56
CA SER A 143 1.46 4.95 -2.34
C SER A 143 1.97 5.56 -3.66
N GLU A 144 2.60 4.76 -4.53
CA GLU A 144 3.07 5.23 -5.84
C GLU A 144 1.92 5.66 -6.77
N VAL A 145 0.76 4.98 -6.69
CA VAL A 145 -0.46 5.39 -7.39
C VAL A 145 -0.93 6.76 -6.90
N ASN A 146 -0.95 6.96 -5.58
CA ASN A 146 -1.28 8.23 -4.96
C ASN A 146 -0.34 9.37 -5.39
N GLU A 147 0.97 9.14 -5.39
CA GLU A 147 1.97 10.10 -5.88
C GLU A 147 1.80 10.41 -7.36
N MET A 148 1.45 9.41 -8.17
CA MET A 148 1.15 9.59 -9.60
C MET A 148 -0.06 10.51 -9.80
N PHE A 149 -1.12 10.38 -9.00
CA PHE A 149 -2.28 11.29 -9.06
C PHE A 149 -1.91 12.73 -8.70
N VAL A 150 -1.08 12.94 -7.67
CA VAL A 150 -0.64 14.28 -7.22
C VAL A 150 0.24 14.97 -8.26
N THR A 151 1.02 14.20 -9.02
CA THR A 151 1.99 14.74 -10.01
C THR A 151 1.43 14.76 -11.43
N LEU A 152 0.18 14.35 -11.63
CA LEU A 152 -0.44 14.28 -12.94
C LEU A 152 -0.69 15.69 -13.49
N PRO A 153 -0.28 16.01 -14.73
CA PRO A 153 -0.55 17.32 -15.32
C PRO A 153 -2.04 17.51 -15.58
N SER A 154 -2.43 18.74 -15.90
CA SER A 154 -3.78 19.01 -16.38
C SER A 154 -3.93 18.68 -17.88
N PHE A 155 -5.15 18.35 -18.31
CA PHE A 155 -5.50 17.96 -19.70
C PHE A 155 -6.55 18.88 -20.30
N SER A 156 -6.75 18.80 -21.61
CA SER A 156 -7.70 19.67 -22.31
C SER A 156 -9.14 19.15 -22.18
N THR A 157 -9.31 17.84 -22.03
CA THR A 157 -10.61 17.22 -21.75
C THR A 157 -10.55 16.25 -20.58
N GLU A 158 -11.72 15.92 -20.02
CA GLU A 158 -11.84 14.95 -18.93
C GLU A 158 -11.52 13.52 -19.41
N GLU A 159 -11.82 13.22 -20.67
CA GLU A 159 -11.53 11.93 -21.29
C GLU A 159 -10.03 11.70 -21.46
N GLU A 160 -9.27 12.73 -21.85
CA GLU A 160 -7.81 12.68 -21.90
C GLU A 160 -7.21 12.39 -20.51
N LEU A 161 -7.71 13.08 -19.48
CA LEU A 161 -7.31 12.85 -18.09
C LEU A 161 -7.63 11.41 -17.66
N ALA A 162 -8.84 10.93 -17.90
CA ALA A 162 -9.28 9.59 -17.52
C ALA A 162 -8.50 8.48 -18.25
N ALA A 163 -8.19 8.68 -19.54
CA ALA A 163 -7.38 7.75 -20.32
C ALA A 163 -5.95 7.66 -19.77
N GLU A 164 -5.33 8.79 -19.43
CA GLU A 164 -3.99 8.81 -18.85
C GLU A 164 -3.95 8.18 -17.45
N ILE A 165 -4.94 8.46 -16.60
CA ILE A 165 -5.09 7.80 -15.30
C ILE A 165 -5.15 6.28 -15.49
N THR A 166 -6.02 5.81 -16.39
CA THR A 166 -6.21 4.38 -16.66
C THR A 166 -4.92 3.73 -17.15
N ARG A 167 -4.19 4.39 -18.05
CA ARG A 167 -2.90 3.90 -18.56
C ARG A 167 -1.89 3.76 -17.42
N ARG A 168 -1.68 4.82 -16.62
CA ARG A 168 -0.68 4.82 -15.55
C ARG A 168 -1.00 3.88 -14.40
N THR A 169 -2.27 3.80 -13.97
CA THR A 169 -2.66 2.83 -12.93
C THR A 169 -2.55 1.40 -13.44
N GLY A 170 -2.93 1.15 -14.70
CA GLY A 170 -2.73 -0.13 -15.36
C GLY A 170 -1.27 -0.59 -15.36
N GLU A 171 -0.34 0.29 -15.71
CA GLU A 171 1.11 0.02 -15.66
C GLU A 171 1.59 -0.31 -14.24
N LYS A 172 1.16 0.46 -13.24
CA LYS A 172 1.52 0.22 -11.83
C LYS A 172 0.99 -1.11 -11.31
N PHE A 173 -0.25 -1.46 -11.63
CA PHE A 173 -0.85 -2.73 -11.20
C PHE A 173 -0.29 -3.93 -11.94
N GLN A 174 0.08 -3.78 -13.22
CA GLN A 174 0.80 -4.80 -13.94
C GLN A 174 2.17 -5.05 -13.29
N ARG A 175 2.93 -3.98 -12.98
CA ARG A 175 4.21 -4.12 -12.28
C ARG A 175 4.05 -4.73 -10.89
N LEU A 176 2.99 -4.39 -10.15
CA LEU A 176 2.71 -5.02 -8.86
C LEU A 176 2.54 -6.54 -8.99
N LYS A 177 1.80 -7.02 -9.99
CA LYS A 177 1.65 -8.47 -10.21
C LYS A 177 2.99 -9.15 -10.45
N GLU A 178 3.86 -8.51 -11.24
CA GLU A 178 5.21 -9.02 -11.53
C GLU A 178 6.07 -9.07 -10.26
N ILE A 179 6.15 -7.99 -9.48
CA ILE A 179 6.98 -7.96 -8.27
C ILE A 179 6.49 -8.92 -7.19
N GLN A 180 5.19 -9.24 -7.13
CA GLN A 180 4.66 -10.25 -6.21
C GLN A 180 5.20 -11.64 -6.58
N VAL A 181 5.22 -11.97 -7.89
CA VAL A 181 5.80 -13.23 -8.40
C VAL A 181 7.31 -13.26 -8.23
N GLU A 182 8.01 -12.15 -8.50
CA GLU A 182 9.45 -12.02 -8.27
C GLU A 182 9.77 -12.22 -6.79
N TYR A 183 8.99 -11.64 -5.87
CA TYR A 183 9.20 -11.78 -4.43
C TYR A 183 9.03 -13.24 -3.96
N ASP A 184 8.02 -13.94 -4.44
CA ASP A 184 7.85 -15.39 -4.23
C ASP A 184 9.06 -16.18 -4.75
N HIS A 185 9.47 -15.92 -5.99
CA HIS A 185 10.60 -16.59 -6.61
C HIS A 185 11.90 -16.36 -5.84
N ASP A 186 12.23 -15.10 -5.55
CA ASP A 186 13.49 -14.68 -4.93
C ASP A 186 13.58 -15.15 -3.48
N THR A 187 12.44 -15.16 -2.78
CA THR A 187 12.40 -15.68 -1.41
C THR A 187 12.29 -17.21 -1.34
N ARG A 188 12.08 -17.88 -2.48
CA ARG A 188 11.64 -19.28 -2.60
C ARG A 188 10.42 -19.55 -1.72
N HIS A 189 9.36 -18.76 -1.91
CA HIS A 189 8.13 -18.81 -1.12
C HIS A 189 8.41 -18.73 0.40
N GLY A 190 9.30 -17.82 0.79
CA GLY A 190 9.69 -17.58 2.18
C GLY A 190 10.76 -18.50 2.76
N GLU A 191 11.23 -19.54 2.05
CA GLU A 191 12.29 -20.43 2.56
C GLU A 191 13.58 -19.68 2.90
N THR A 192 14.01 -18.75 2.05
CA THR A 192 15.21 -17.91 2.29
C THR A 192 15.04 -16.99 3.50
N GLN A 193 13.80 -16.73 3.90
CA GLN A 193 13.44 -15.93 5.07
C GLN A 193 13.28 -16.80 6.32
N GLY A 194 13.50 -18.12 6.21
CA GLY A 194 13.43 -19.06 7.32
C GLY A 194 12.06 -19.70 7.52
N ALA A 195 11.11 -19.52 6.59
CA ALA A 195 9.80 -20.19 6.61
C ALA A 195 9.91 -21.67 6.22
N ILE A 196 10.75 -22.41 6.94
CA ILE A 196 11.02 -23.82 6.70
C ILE A 196 10.57 -24.62 7.92
N LEU A 197 9.62 -25.53 7.72
CA LEU A 197 9.11 -26.41 8.76
C LEU A 197 10.02 -27.64 8.91
N VAL A 198 11.12 -27.47 9.65
CA VAL A 198 12.13 -28.50 9.92
C VAL A 198 12.40 -28.64 11.41
N ALA A 199 12.90 -29.80 11.83
CA ALA A 199 13.41 -29.98 13.19
C ALA A 199 14.54 -28.97 13.45
N GLY A 200 14.52 -28.32 14.62
CA GLY A 200 15.59 -27.41 15.00
C GLY A 200 16.93 -28.12 14.98
N LYS A 201 17.96 -27.50 14.38
CA LYS A 201 19.34 -27.89 14.71
C LYS A 201 19.58 -27.40 16.14
N GLN A 202 19.81 -28.34 17.05
CA GLN A 202 20.41 -28.03 18.35
C GLN A 202 21.79 -27.44 18.16
#